data_AF-A0A7X9JLT5-F1
#
_entry.id   AF-A0A7X9JLT5-F1
#
_cell.length_a   1.000
_cell.length_b   1.000
_cell.length_c   1.000
_cell.angle_alpha   90.00
_cell.angle_beta   90.00
_cell.angle_gamma   90.00
#
_symmetry.space_group_name_H-M   'P 1'
#
loop_
_entity.id
_entity.type
_entity.pdbx_description
1 polymer ?
#
loop_
_entity_poly.entity_id
_entity_poly.type
_entity_poly.pdbx_seq_one_letter_code
_entity_poly.pdbx_strand_id
1 'polypeptide(L)'
;MRLSILLLIGLTVFACNQTTTNESKEEINEIVANSDPWANYSDTLKVLLDKSISNDTIEIECFKHFLFFKSGHLFDRNQKHALSVTCPTDSTYKVEMYILEKGAWTLMDTLKSLDAFPIQFATTLKDFNFDRQTDLYIQVTISNGWPLSRGHLIIIYPKTKKFQLHPETREFANMEPDSISKTVFSEVWDGYDNKSGEQNLILLTNKWINNKLVTVGKEKVTVDLNEKRAAHNTGLTARWLTFSLTNPLGFLSATVKP
;
A
#
# COMPACT_ATOMS: atom_id res chain seq x y z
N MET A 1 31.31 -30.90 -24.85
CA MET A 1 31.05 -31.32 -23.45
C MET A 1 31.91 -30.63 -22.39
N ARG A 2 33.13 -30.13 -22.68
CA ARG A 2 33.96 -29.43 -21.68
C ARG A 2 33.63 -27.94 -21.47
N LEU A 3 32.90 -27.31 -22.40
CA LEU A 3 32.50 -25.90 -22.27
C LEU A 3 31.27 -25.69 -21.37
N SER A 4 30.45 -26.72 -21.18
CA SER A 4 29.19 -26.64 -20.42
C SER A 4 29.38 -26.70 -18.90
N ILE A 5 30.53 -27.17 -18.41
CA ILE A 5 30.82 -27.31 -16.96
C ILE A 5 31.33 -25.99 -16.37
N LEU A 6 32.01 -25.15 -17.16
CA LEU A 6 32.49 -23.84 -16.70
C LEU A 6 31.35 -22.82 -16.51
N LEU A 7 30.26 -22.93 -17.27
CA LEU A 7 29.10 -22.05 -17.11
C LEU A 7 28.33 -22.31 -15.79
N LEU A 8 28.38 -23.55 -15.28
CA LEU A 8 27.64 -23.95 -14.08
C LEU A 8 28.33 -23.48 -12.78
N ILE A 9 29.66 -23.38 -12.78
CA ILE A 9 30.44 -22.89 -11.64
C ILE A 9 30.39 -21.35 -11.54
N GLY A 10 30.23 -20.64 -12.66
CA GLY A 10 30.01 -19.19 -12.65
C GLY A 10 28.66 -18.78 -12.07
N LEU A 11 27.63 -19.62 -12.19
CA LEU A 11 26.28 -19.35 -11.68
C LEU A 11 26.14 -19.56 -10.17
N THR A 12 26.98 -20.40 -9.54
CA THR A 12 26.91 -20.63 -8.08
C THR A 12 27.59 -19.55 -7.26
N VAL A 13 28.57 -18.83 -7.81
CA VAL A 13 29.22 -17.71 -7.11
C VAL A 13 28.31 -16.47 -7.04
N PHE A 14 27.45 -16.26 -8.04
CA PHE A 14 26.46 -15.16 -8.01
C PHE A 14 25.28 -15.38 -7.05
N ALA A 15 25.01 -16.63 -6.66
CA ALA A 15 23.95 -16.94 -5.69
C ALA A 15 24.36 -16.65 -4.23
N CYS A 16 25.63 -16.34 -3.96
CA CYS A 16 26.15 -16.19 -2.59
C CYS A 16 26.23 -14.75 -2.08
N ASN A 17 25.70 -13.76 -2.81
CA ASN A 17 25.66 -12.35 -2.37
C ASN A 17 24.35 -11.95 -1.66
N GLN A 18 23.48 -12.90 -1.29
CA GLN A 18 22.28 -12.58 -0.53
C GLN A 18 22.55 -12.23 0.94
N THR A 19 23.75 -12.55 1.47
CA THR A 19 24.12 -12.32 2.87
C THR A 19 24.14 -10.82 3.24
N THR A 20 24.48 -9.94 2.31
CA THR A 20 24.56 -8.48 2.52
C THR A 20 23.20 -7.83 2.80
N THR A 21 22.11 -8.49 2.42
CA THR A 21 20.73 -7.94 2.57
C THR A 21 20.20 -8.08 3.99
N ASN A 22 20.70 -9.04 4.78
CA ASN A 22 20.22 -9.26 6.14
C ASN A 22 20.94 -8.40 7.18
N GLU A 23 22.26 -8.25 7.04
CA GLU A 23 23.06 -7.37 7.92
C GLU A 23 22.62 -5.90 7.80
N SER A 24 22.36 -5.43 6.58
CA SER A 24 21.88 -4.06 6.34
C SER A 24 20.50 -3.79 6.95
N LYS A 25 19.60 -4.79 6.99
CA LYS A 25 18.28 -4.67 7.61
C LYS A 25 18.36 -4.58 9.14
N GLU A 26 19.20 -5.40 9.78
CA GLU A 26 19.36 -5.36 11.24
C GLU A 26 19.93 -4.01 11.69
N GLU A 27 20.96 -3.51 11.00
CA GLU A 27 21.56 -2.21 11.28
C GLU A 27 20.57 -1.05 11.09
N ILE A 28 19.72 -1.12 10.05
CA ILE A 28 18.66 -0.14 9.80
C ILE A 28 17.61 -0.18 10.92
N ASN A 29 17.19 -1.36 11.34
CA ASN A 29 16.21 -1.52 12.42
C ASN A 29 16.74 -0.98 13.75
N GLU A 30 18.04 -1.18 14.03
CA GLU A 30 18.70 -0.63 15.21
C GLU A 30 18.75 0.90 15.20
N ILE A 31 19.09 1.50 14.05
CA ILE A 31 19.07 2.96 13.87
C ILE A 31 17.69 3.53 14.15
N VAL A 32 16.65 2.92 13.58
CA VAL A 32 15.26 3.36 13.77
C VAL A 32 14.83 3.16 15.23
N ALA A 33 15.16 2.02 15.84
CA ALA A 33 14.80 1.71 17.23
C ALA A 33 15.46 2.65 18.25
N ASN A 34 16.71 3.04 18.00
CA ASN A 34 17.50 3.91 18.88
C ASN A 34 17.30 5.40 18.61
N SER A 35 16.69 5.78 17.48
CA SER A 35 16.33 7.17 17.21
C SER A 35 15.25 7.64 18.20
N ASP A 36 15.47 8.80 18.83
CA ASP A 36 14.42 9.45 19.62
C ASP A 36 13.23 9.78 18.67
N PRO A 37 11.99 9.34 19.00
CA PRO A 37 10.80 9.62 18.20
C PRO A 37 10.60 11.08 17.83
N TRP A 38 11.12 11.99 18.63
CA TRP A 38 10.90 13.42 18.47
C TRP A 38 12.16 14.21 18.11
N ALA A 39 13.36 13.67 18.29
CA ALA A 39 14.57 14.51 18.28
C ALA A 39 15.21 14.75 16.90
N ASN A 40 15.10 13.86 15.90
CA ASN A 40 15.60 14.24 14.56
C ASN A 40 15.14 13.37 13.37
N TYR A 41 13.90 13.53 12.92
CA TYR A 41 13.41 12.91 11.68
C TYR A 41 14.30 13.19 10.46
N SER A 42 14.86 14.40 10.39
CA SER A 42 15.74 14.80 9.29
C SER A 42 17.00 13.94 9.25
N ASP A 43 17.56 13.58 10.40
CA ASP A 43 18.75 12.73 10.47
C ASP A 43 18.39 11.28 10.10
N THR A 44 17.29 10.74 10.63
CA THR A 44 16.85 9.38 10.29
C THR A 44 16.60 9.27 8.78
N LEU A 45 15.84 10.20 8.19
CA LEU A 45 15.58 10.18 6.75
C LEU A 45 16.87 10.30 5.94
N LYS A 46 17.80 11.18 6.34
CA LYS A 46 19.10 11.31 5.68
C LYS A 46 19.89 9.99 5.71
N VAL A 47 19.96 9.32 6.86
CA VAL A 47 20.64 8.03 6.98
C VAL A 47 19.99 6.97 6.09
N LEU A 48 18.65 6.94 6.01
CA LEU A 48 17.93 6.01 5.14
C LEU A 48 18.20 6.28 3.64
N LEU A 49 18.22 7.55 3.26
CA LEU A 49 18.59 7.97 1.91
C LEU A 49 20.04 7.55 1.61
N ASP A 50 21.00 7.86 2.46
CA ASP A 50 22.41 7.51 2.25
C ASP A 50 22.61 5.98 2.13
N LYS A 51 21.97 5.20 3.01
CA LYS A 51 22.02 3.72 2.93
C LYS A 51 21.35 3.17 1.67
N SER A 52 20.27 3.80 1.21
CA SER A 52 19.58 3.35 0.00
C SER A 52 20.39 3.57 -1.28
N ILE A 53 21.50 4.32 -1.27
CA ILE A 53 22.36 4.45 -2.46
C ILE A 53 22.95 3.09 -2.85
N SER A 54 23.43 2.31 -1.88
CA SER A 54 24.10 1.02 -2.11
C SER A 54 23.18 -0.21 -2.09
N ASN A 55 21.96 -0.07 -1.57
CA ASN A 55 20.99 -1.17 -1.42
C ASN A 55 19.88 -1.05 -2.44
N ASP A 56 19.64 -2.05 -3.30
CA ASP A 56 18.63 -1.98 -4.38
C ASP A 56 17.26 -1.48 -3.90
N THR A 57 16.75 -2.08 -2.82
CA THR A 57 15.48 -1.70 -2.19
C THR A 57 15.65 -1.63 -0.67
N ILE A 58 15.11 -0.57 -0.05
CA ILE A 58 14.93 -0.47 1.40
C ILE A 58 13.46 -0.14 1.65
N GLU A 59 12.83 -0.84 2.60
CA GLU A 59 11.46 -0.59 3.02
C GLU A 59 11.37 -0.66 4.53
N ILE A 60 10.81 0.38 5.13
CA ILE A 60 10.68 0.54 6.59
C ILE A 60 9.30 1.14 6.85
N GLU A 61 8.59 0.53 7.78
CA GLU A 61 7.37 1.09 8.35
C GLU A 61 7.52 1.04 9.88
N CYS A 62 7.71 2.21 10.48
CA CYS A 62 7.87 2.36 11.91
C CYS A 62 6.69 3.13 12.50
N PHE A 63 5.78 2.40 13.13
CA PHE A 63 4.60 2.95 13.78
C PHE A 63 4.94 3.90 14.93
N LYS A 64 5.96 3.58 15.74
CA LYS A 64 6.36 4.39 16.90
C LYS A 64 6.81 5.80 16.51
N HIS A 65 7.39 5.93 15.32
CA HIS A 65 7.93 7.18 14.78
C HIS A 65 7.06 7.77 13.67
N PHE A 66 5.94 7.13 13.31
CA PHE A 66 5.08 7.52 12.19
C PHE A 66 5.88 7.78 10.90
N LEU A 67 6.84 6.88 10.67
CA LEU A 67 7.76 6.92 9.53
C LEU A 67 7.46 5.75 8.62
N PHE A 68 7.13 6.05 7.38
CA PHE A 68 7.27 5.12 6.27
C PHE A 68 8.39 5.61 5.37
N PHE A 69 9.25 4.69 4.96
CA PHE A 69 10.28 4.95 3.96
C PHE A 69 10.37 3.76 3.03
N LYS A 70 10.31 4.02 1.73
CA LYS A 70 10.59 3.02 0.70
C LYS A 70 11.46 3.61 -0.38
N SER A 71 12.51 2.89 -0.76
CA SER A 71 13.39 3.24 -1.87
C SER A 71 13.56 2.07 -2.82
N GLY A 72 13.84 2.34 -4.08
CA GLY A 72 14.05 1.34 -5.13
C GLY A 72 13.57 1.83 -6.49
N HIS A 73 13.36 0.90 -7.40
CA HIS A 73 12.83 1.17 -8.74
C HIS A 73 11.29 1.30 -8.74
N LEU A 74 10.76 2.14 -7.85
CA LEU A 74 9.33 2.19 -7.49
C LEU A 74 8.42 2.63 -8.66
N PHE A 75 8.92 3.56 -9.47
CA PHE A 75 8.14 4.28 -10.49
C PHE A 75 8.79 4.23 -11.88
N ASP A 76 10.02 3.73 -11.96
CA ASP A 76 10.79 3.53 -13.19
C ASP A 76 11.82 2.42 -12.94
N ARG A 77 12.02 1.54 -13.92
CA ARG A 77 13.02 0.47 -13.87
C ARG A 77 14.46 0.99 -14.03
N ASN A 78 14.63 2.16 -14.61
CA ASN A 78 15.95 2.75 -14.92
C ASN A 78 16.37 3.79 -13.89
N GLN A 79 15.45 4.29 -13.07
CA GLN A 79 15.71 5.32 -12.08
C GLN A 79 15.26 4.87 -10.70
N LYS A 80 16.13 5.14 -9.72
CA LYS A 80 15.81 4.84 -8.34
C LYS A 80 15.11 6.03 -7.70
N HIS A 81 14.03 5.73 -7.01
CA HIS A 81 13.21 6.70 -6.29
C HIS A 81 13.19 6.34 -4.82
N ALA A 82 12.90 7.32 -3.98
CA ALA A 82 12.52 7.10 -2.59
C ALA A 82 11.24 7.87 -2.28
N LEU A 83 10.41 7.29 -1.43
CA LEU A 83 9.17 7.86 -0.93
C LEU A 83 9.21 7.79 0.59
N SER A 84 8.95 8.91 1.24
CA SER A 84 8.82 8.96 2.69
C SER A 84 7.50 9.58 3.11
N VAL A 85 6.87 9.00 4.12
CA VAL A 85 5.76 9.61 4.86
C VAL A 85 6.22 9.79 6.30
N THR A 86 6.12 11.02 6.79
CA THR A 86 6.50 11.41 8.15
C THR A 86 5.35 12.15 8.80
N CYS A 87 5.35 12.23 10.12
CA CYS A 87 4.37 12.98 10.89
C CYS A 87 5.08 14.10 11.67
N PRO A 88 5.48 15.21 11.02
CA PRO A 88 6.26 16.27 11.67
C PRO A 88 5.51 17.00 12.81
N THR A 89 4.18 16.93 12.82
CA THR A 89 3.35 17.32 13.98
C THR A 89 2.50 16.13 14.40
N ASP A 90 1.86 16.19 15.57
CA ASP A 90 0.90 15.20 16.04
C ASP A 90 -0.36 15.03 15.16
N SER A 91 -0.53 15.93 14.19
CA SER A 91 -1.79 16.19 13.49
C SER A 91 -1.62 16.26 11.97
N THR A 92 -0.38 16.26 11.46
CA THR A 92 -0.14 16.39 10.01
C THR A 92 0.93 15.43 9.50
N TYR A 93 0.63 14.78 8.38
CA TYR A 93 1.60 14.04 7.59
C TYR A 93 2.30 14.96 6.59
N LYS A 94 3.55 14.61 6.29
CA LYS A 94 4.36 15.13 5.19
C LYS A 94 4.82 13.95 4.34
N VAL A 95 4.58 14.06 3.03
CA VAL A 95 5.01 13.11 2.02
C VAL A 95 6.09 13.76 1.17
N GLU A 96 7.20 13.06 0.95
CA GLU A 96 8.33 13.53 0.14
C GLU A 96 8.74 12.42 -0.84
N MET A 97 9.00 12.80 -2.09
CA MET A 97 9.56 11.93 -3.11
C MET A 97 10.94 12.42 -3.54
N TYR A 98 11.88 11.50 -3.63
CA TYR A 98 13.25 11.76 -4.06
C TYR A 98 13.61 10.90 -5.29
N ILE A 99 14.56 11.39 -6.08
CA ILE A 99 15.22 10.65 -7.16
C ILE A 99 16.72 10.60 -6.92
N LEU A 100 17.34 9.46 -7.21
CA LEU A 100 18.78 9.30 -7.15
C LEU A 100 19.40 9.63 -8.50
N GLU A 101 20.14 10.73 -8.58
CA GLU A 101 20.84 11.15 -9.79
C GLU A 101 22.31 11.39 -9.48
N LYS A 102 23.21 10.78 -10.28
CA LYS A 102 24.66 10.94 -10.13
C LYS A 102 25.18 10.68 -8.70
N GLY A 103 24.56 9.72 -8.01
CA GLY A 103 24.93 9.33 -6.64
C GLY A 103 24.39 10.25 -5.54
N ALA A 104 23.52 11.20 -5.85
CA ALA A 104 22.90 12.10 -4.87
C ALA A 104 21.37 12.07 -4.96
N TRP A 105 20.71 12.09 -3.79
CA TRP A 105 19.26 12.20 -3.71
C TRP A 105 18.80 13.64 -3.90
N THR A 106 17.86 13.84 -4.82
CA THR A 106 17.22 15.13 -5.09
C THR A 106 15.74 15.04 -4.78
N LEU A 107 15.21 15.98 -3.99
CA LEU A 107 13.77 16.07 -3.72
C LEU A 107 13.03 16.47 -4.99
N MET A 108 12.11 15.62 -5.45
CA MET A 108 11.28 15.85 -6.64
C MET A 108 9.99 16.58 -6.32
N ASP A 109 9.32 16.16 -5.26
CA ASP A 109 8.01 16.68 -4.89
C ASP A 109 7.69 16.47 -3.42
N THR A 110 6.75 17.28 -2.92
CA THR A 110 6.31 17.23 -1.53
C THR A 110 4.83 17.54 -1.40
N LEU A 111 4.14 16.77 -0.56
CA LEU A 111 2.84 17.14 -0.01
C LEU A 111 3.00 17.37 1.50
N LYS A 112 2.41 18.46 1.98
CA LYS A 112 2.47 18.87 3.39
C LYS A 112 1.05 19.06 3.91
N SER A 113 0.90 19.04 5.23
CA SER A 113 -0.35 19.38 5.91
C SER A 113 -1.51 18.46 5.54
N LEU A 114 -1.23 17.17 5.29
CA LEU A 114 -2.27 16.16 5.19
C LEU A 114 -2.71 15.79 6.61
N ASP A 115 -4.01 15.77 6.90
CA ASP A 115 -4.49 15.37 8.22
C ASP A 115 -3.93 14.00 8.63
N ALA A 116 -3.37 13.92 9.84
CA ALA A 116 -2.82 12.70 10.38
C ALA A 116 -3.67 12.13 11.50
N PHE A 117 -3.72 10.81 11.57
CA PHE A 117 -4.13 10.08 12.76
C PHE A 117 -3.09 8.98 13.01
N PRO A 118 -1.98 9.35 13.67
CA PRO A 118 -0.74 8.57 13.59
C PRO A 118 -0.88 7.12 14.10
N ILE A 119 -1.80 6.87 15.02
CA ILE A 119 -2.08 5.55 15.62
C ILE A 119 -2.65 4.53 14.62
N GLN A 120 -3.29 4.99 13.53
CA GLN A 120 -3.97 4.13 12.56
C GLN A 120 -3.29 4.17 11.17
N PHE A 121 -2.01 4.53 11.17
CA PHE A 121 -1.17 4.71 10.01
C PHE A 121 -0.87 3.38 9.30
N ALA A 122 -1.16 3.30 8.01
CA ALA A 122 -0.67 2.24 7.14
C ALA A 122 -0.54 2.81 5.73
N THR A 123 0.42 2.32 4.96
CA THR A 123 0.61 2.77 3.57
C THR A 123 0.37 1.64 2.58
N THR A 124 -0.11 1.98 1.39
CA THR A 124 -0.31 1.02 0.31
C THR A 124 0.14 1.65 -1.00
N LEU A 125 0.91 0.88 -1.77
CA LEU A 125 1.43 1.27 -3.07
C LEU A 125 0.80 0.39 -4.16
N LYS A 126 -0.15 0.96 -4.92
CA LYS A 126 -0.90 0.26 -5.99
C LYS A 126 -1.23 1.25 -7.11
N ASP A 127 -1.53 0.75 -8.31
CA ASP A 127 -2.02 1.55 -9.43
C ASP A 127 -3.54 1.75 -9.29
N PHE A 128 -3.96 2.90 -8.78
CA PHE A 128 -5.37 3.18 -8.49
C PHE A 128 -6.11 3.78 -9.69
N ASN A 129 -5.39 4.41 -10.63
CA ASN A 129 -5.97 5.05 -11.82
C ASN A 129 -5.77 4.26 -13.12
N PHE A 130 -5.14 3.09 -13.04
CA PHE A 130 -4.90 2.14 -14.13
C PHE A 130 -4.00 2.68 -15.24
N ASP A 131 -3.11 3.62 -14.91
CA ASP A 131 -2.15 4.21 -15.86
C ASP A 131 -0.77 3.51 -15.84
N ARG A 132 -0.67 2.41 -15.06
CA ARG A 132 0.54 1.59 -14.84
C ARG A 132 1.63 2.27 -14.01
N GLN A 133 1.31 3.39 -13.37
CA GLN A 133 2.15 4.04 -12.37
C GLN A 133 1.65 3.65 -10.98
N THR A 134 2.59 3.33 -10.10
CA THR A 134 2.27 3.08 -8.70
C THR A 134 1.87 4.39 -8.03
N ASP A 135 0.74 4.40 -7.35
CA ASP A 135 0.22 5.50 -6.53
C ASP A 135 0.36 5.19 -5.04
N LEU A 136 0.11 6.19 -4.19
CA LEU A 136 0.19 6.07 -2.73
C LEU A 136 -1.18 6.25 -2.09
N TYR A 137 -1.58 5.29 -1.26
CA TYR A 137 -2.69 5.42 -0.33
C TYR A 137 -2.16 5.41 1.10
N ILE A 138 -2.56 6.41 1.90
CA ILE A 138 -2.20 6.52 3.32
C ILE A 138 -3.47 6.35 4.13
N GLN A 139 -3.60 5.24 4.84
CA GLN A 139 -4.68 5.03 5.80
C GLN A 139 -4.53 6.01 6.97
N VAL A 140 -5.62 6.71 7.29
CA VAL A 140 -5.67 7.69 8.37
C VAL A 140 -6.78 7.42 9.36
N THR A 141 -7.76 6.56 9.07
CA THR A 141 -8.74 6.16 10.08
C THR A 141 -9.15 4.72 9.89
N ILE A 142 -9.52 4.05 10.97
CA ILE A 142 -10.23 2.76 10.97
C ILE A 142 -11.35 2.82 12.02
N SER A 143 -12.57 2.46 11.62
CA SER A 143 -13.73 2.43 12.53
C SER A 143 -13.66 1.26 13.51
N ASN A 144 -14.25 1.46 14.69
CA ASN A 144 -14.50 0.39 15.66
C ASN A 144 -15.74 -0.43 15.23
N GLY A 145 -15.70 -1.75 15.38
CA GLY A 145 -16.78 -2.64 14.95
C GLY A 145 -16.46 -3.32 13.61
N TRP A 146 -17.08 -2.87 12.51
CA TRP A 146 -16.65 -3.24 11.16
C TRP A 146 -15.45 -2.38 10.76
N PRO A 147 -14.28 -2.95 10.42
CA PRO A 147 -13.10 -2.17 10.09
C PRO A 147 -13.28 -1.50 8.73
N LEU A 148 -13.63 -0.21 8.73
CA LEU A 148 -13.66 0.66 7.54
C LEU A 148 -12.46 1.58 7.59
N SER A 149 -11.42 1.21 6.83
CA SER A 149 -10.18 1.98 6.73
C SER A 149 -10.29 3.07 5.66
N ARG A 150 -10.16 4.35 6.05
CA ARG A 150 -10.19 5.52 5.14
C ARG A 150 -8.86 6.25 5.15
N GLY A 151 -8.58 7.01 4.11
CA GLY A 151 -7.25 7.53 3.86
C GLY A 151 -7.15 8.62 2.81
N HIS A 152 -5.91 9.06 2.59
CA HIS A 152 -5.53 9.96 1.50
C HIS A 152 -5.09 9.13 0.31
N LEU A 153 -5.73 9.29 -0.85
CA LEU A 153 -5.21 8.81 -2.13
C LEU A 153 -4.38 9.90 -2.80
N ILE A 154 -3.16 9.55 -3.18
CA ILE A 154 -2.22 10.42 -3.88
C ILE A 154 -1.82 9.72 -5.18
N ILE A 155 -2.31 10.24 -6.29
CA ILE A 155 -1.92 9.79 -7.64
C ILE A 155 -0.56 10.38 -7.97
N ILE A 156 0.33 9.56 -8.53
CA ILE A 156 1.66 9.99 -8.97
C ILE A 156 1.64 10.06 -10.50
N TYR A 157 1.87 11.24 -11.08
CA TYR A 157 1.85 11.35 -12.54
C TYR A 157 3.02 10.61 -13.20
N PRO A 158 2.80 9.70 -14.18
CA PRO A 158 3.86 8.88 -14.74
C PRO A 158 5.02 9.66 -15.37
N LYS A 159 4.72 10.82 -15.98
CA LYS A 159 5.72 11.63 -16.71
C LYS A 159 6.45 12.62 -15.82
N THR A 160 5.74 13.30 -14.93
CA THR A 160 6.29 14.40 -14.12
C THR A 160 6.68 13.95 -12.72
N LYS A 161 6.23 12.76 -12.29
CA LYS A 161 6.32 12.23 -10.93
C LYS A 161 5.77 13.19 -9.87
N LYS A 162 4.86 14.09 -10.28
CA LYS A 162 4.19 15.02 -9.38
C LYS A 162 3.03 14.34 -8.66
N PHE A 163 2.88 14.67 -7.39
CA PHE A 163 1.79 14.24 -6.57
C PHE A 163 0.50 14.99 -6.94
N GLN A 164 -0.60 14.25 -7.02
CA GLN A 164 -1.95 14.79 -7.04
C GLN A 164 -2.75 14.15 -5.92
N LEU A 165 -3.15 14.97 -4.94
CA LEU A 165 -4.06 14.54 -3.90
C LEU A 165 -5.49 14.46 -4.45
N HIS A 166 -6.20 13.38 -4.12
CA HIS A 166 -7.61 13.18 -4.42
C HIS A 166 -8.46 13.22 -3.14
N PRO A 167 -8.89 14.40 -2.69
CA PRO A 167 -9.58 14.55 -1.40
C PRO A 167 -10.94 13.84 -1.36
N GLU A 168 -11.59 13.63 -2.51
CA GLU A 168 -12.87 12.92 -2.60
C GLU A 168 -12.79 11.47 -2.10
N THR A 169 -11.59 10.87 -2.12
CA THR A 169 -11.43 9.47 -1.75
C THR A 169 -11.47 9.22 -0.25
N ARG A 170 -11.45 10.28 0.57
CA ARG A 170 -11.57 10.15 2.03
C ARG A 170 -12.88 9.48 2.46
N GLU A 171 -13.92 9.59 1.64
CA GLU A 171 -15.22 8.97 1.90
C GLU A 171 -15.26 7.48 1.54
N PHE A 172 -14.30 7.00 0.75
CA PHE A 172 -14.23 5.61 0.32
C PHE A 172 -13.40 4.78 1.30
N ALA A 173 -14.04 3.87 2.03
CA ALA A 173 -13.34 2.96 2.92
C ALA A 173 -12.87 1.69 2.19
N ASN A 174 -11.79 1.08 2.69
CA ASN A 174 -11.27 -0.20 2.21
C ASN A 174 -11.05 -0.21 0.69
N MET A 175 -10.46 0.86 0.15
CA MET A 175 -10.26 1.01 -1.28
C MET A 175 -9.33 -0.07 -1.84
N GLU A 176 -9.78 -0.76 -2.89
CA GLU A 176 -9.00 -1.78 -3.58
C GLU A 176 -9.13 -1.64 -5.11
N PRO A 177 -8.04 -1.38 -5.84
CA PRO A 177 -8.08 -1.30 -7.30
C PRO A 177 -8.07 -2.70 -7.93
N ASP A 178 -8.94 -2.91 -8.91
CA ASP A 178 -8.94 -4.08 -9.79
C ASP A 178 -8.52 -3.69 -11.21
N SER A 179 -7.34 -4.14 -11.61
CA SER A 179 -6.75 -3.85 -12.91
C SER A 179 -7.47 -4.52 -14.08
N ILE A 180 -8.22 -5.62 -13.82
CA ILE A 180 -8.95 -6.35 -14.87
C ILE A 180 -10.19 -5.56 -15.28
N SER A 181 -11.04 -5.18 -14.32
CA SER A 181 -12.24 -4.38 -14.60
C SER A 181 -11.98 -2.88 -14.73
N LYS A 182 -10.77 -2.42 -14.34
CA LYS A 182 -10.41 -1.00 -14.21
C LYS A 182 -11.39 -0.25 -13.30
N THR A 183 -11.62 -0.81 -12.12
CA THR A 183 -12.49 -0.23 -11.11
C THR A 183 -11.80 -0.20 -9.76
N VAL A 184 -12.17 0.76 -8.91
CA VAL A 184 -11.77 0.77 -7.51
C VAL A 184 -12.97 0.40 -6.69
N PHE A 185 -12.87 -0.70 -5.94
CA PHE A 185 -13.90 -1.08 -5.01
C PHE A 185 -13.73 -0.34 -3.68
N SER A 186 -14.83 -0.08 -3.00
CA SER A 186 -14.82 0.45 -1.63
C SER A 186 -16.06 0.00 -0.86
N GLU A 187 -16.05 0.18 0.46
CA GLU A 187 -17.12 -0.29 1.34
C GLU A 187 -17.79 0.88 2.08
N VAL A 188 -19.08 0.73 2.37
CA VAL A 188 -19.85 1.58 3.28
C VAL A 188 -20.63 0.67 4.24
N TRP A 189 -20.64 1.03 5.52
CA TRP A 189 -21.44 0.32 6.51
C TRP A 189 -22.90 0.83 6.48
N ASP A 190 -23.86 -0.10 6.42
CA ASP A 190 -25.30 0.15 6.29
C ASP A 190 -26.08 -0.44 7.47
N GLY A 191 -25.43 -0.53 8.64
CA GLY A 191 -26.07 -1.01 9.86
C GLY A 191 -26.02 -2.53 10.02
N TYR A 192 -26.99 -3.03 10.77
CA TYR A 192 -27.18 -4.45 11.07
C TYR A 192 -28.44 -4.96 10.39
N ASP A 193 -28.49 -6.25 10.07
CA ASP A 193 -29.76 -6.94 9.90
C ASP A 193 -30.37 -7.19 11.29
N ASN A 194 -31.53 -6.59 11.55
CA ASN A 194 -32.21 -6.68 12.84
C ASN A 194 -32.67 -8.11 13.20
N LYS A 195 -32.71 -9.04 12.24
CA LYS A 195 -33.13 -10.43 12.47
C LYS A 195 -31.96 -11.36 12.75
N SER A 196 -30.88 -11.26 11.99
CA SER A 196 -29.71 -12.14 12.13
C SER A 196 -28.61 -11.55 13.00
N GLY A 197 -28.61 -10.23 13.23
CA GLY A 197 -27.50 -9.52 13.87
C GLY A 197 -26.26 -9.40 12.97
N GLU A 198 -26.36 -9.82 11.70
CA GLU A 198 -25.30 -9.72 10.71
C GLU A 198 -25.08 -8.27 10.27
N GLN A 199 -23.90 -8.01 9.69
CA GLN A 199 -23.52 -6.67 9.26
C GLN A 199 -24.01 -6.45 7.83
N ASN A 200 -24.69 -5.32 7.59
CA ASN A 200 -25.03 -4.90 6.24
C ASN A 200 -23.98 -3.92 5.72
N LEU A 201 -23.50 -4.18 4.51
CA LEU A 201 -22.56 -3.34 3.81
C LEU A 201 -23.12 -2.95 2.45
N ILE A 202 -22.71 -1.80 1.97
CA ILE A 202 -22.84 -1.41 0.58
C ILE A 202 -21.46 -1.45 -0.05
N LEU A 203 -21.27 -2.35 -1.00
CA LEU A 203 -20.10 -2.39 -1.86
C LEU A 203 -20.27 -1.35 -2.96
N LEU A 204 -19.29 -0.48 -3.12
CA LEU A 204 -19.27 0.53 -4.15
C LEU A 204 -18.30 0.12 -5.25
N THR A 205 -18.74 0.23 -6.50
CA THR A 205 -17.86 0.15 -7.67
C THR A 205 -17.59 1.56 -8.16
N ASN A 206 -16.32 1.98 -8.16
CA ASN A 206 -15.92 3.32 -8.55
C ASN A 206 -15.07 3.31 -9.82
N LYS A 207 -15.24 4.34 -10.66
CA LYS A 207 -14.48 4.53 -11.90
C LYS A 207 -13.95 5.95 -12.00
N TRP A 208 -12.80 6.09 -12.66
CA TRP A 208 -12.24 7.38 -13.00
C TRP A 208 -13.02 8.04 -14.14
N ILE A 209 -13.62 9.18 -13.86
CA ILE A 209 -14.36 10.00 -14.83
C ILE A 209 -13.89 11.44 -14.66
N ASN A 210 -13.30 12.02 -15.70
CA ASN A 210 -12.78 13.40 -15.69
C ASN A 210 -11.82 13.68 -14.52
N ASN A 211 -10.86 12.77 -14.29
CA ASN A 211 -9.86 12.84 -13.22
C ASN A 211 -10.44 12.87 -11.79
N LYS A 212 -11.63 12.29 -11.60
CA LYS A 212 -12.24 12.05 -10.29
C LYS A 212 -12.71 10.63 -10.17
N LEU A 213 -12.65 10.08 -8.96
CA LEU A 213 -13.20 8.77 -8.69
C LEU A 213 -14.70 8.89 -8.39
N VAL A 214 -15.53 8.29 -9.24
CA VAL A 214 -17.00 8.40 -9.19
C VAL A 214 -17.62 7.03 -9.00
N THR A 215 -18.55 6.90 -8.05
CA THR A 215 -19.34 5.68 -7.86
C THR A 215 -20.29 5.45 -9.03
N VAL A 216 -20.18 4.30 -9.67
CA VAL A 216 -21.01 3.88 -10.82
C VAL A 216 -21.89 2.67 -10.51
N GLY A 217 -21.62 1.96 -9.40
CA GLY A 217 -22.37 0.79 -8.97
C GLY A 217 -22.45 0.71 -7.45
N LYS A 218 -23.55 0.15 -6.94
CA LYS A 218 -23.79 -0.12 -5.54
C LYS A 218 -24.44 -1.48 -5.38
N GLU A 219 -23.91 -2.29 -4.49
CA GLU A 219 -24.47 -3.61 -4.18
C GLU A 219 -24.58 -3.75 -2.67
N LYS A 220 -25.74 -4.18 -2.18
CA LYS A 220 -25.94 -4.44 -0.75
C LYS A 220 -25.63 -5.89 -0.48
N VAL A 221 -24.78 -6.13 0.53
CA VAL A 221 -24.40 -7.46 0.99
C VAL A 221 -24.59 -7.56 2.49
N THR A 222 -24.96 -8.75 2.95
CA THR A 222 -25.05 -9.09 4.37
C THR A 222 -23.92 -10.06 4.68
N VAL A 223 -23.12 -9.77 5.71
CA VAL A 223 -21.90 -10.51 6.02
C VAL A 223 -21.90 -10.96 7.47
N ASP A 224 -21.58 -12.24 7.70
CA ASP A 224 -21.28 -12.77 9.02
C ASP A 224 -19.84 -12.38 9.43
N LEU A 225 -19.72 -11.71 10.58
CA LEU A 225 -18.44 -11.31 11.18
C LEU A 225 -17.51 -12.50 11.47
N ASN A 226 -18.08 -13.67 11.76
CA ASN A 226 -17.30 -14.87 12.08
C ASN A 226 -16.55 -15.39 10.86
N GLU A 227 -17.15 -15.32 9.68
CA GLU A 227 -16.53 -15.74 8.42
C GLU A 227 -15.35 -14.83 8.02
N LYS A 228 -15.49 -13.50 8.21
CA LYS A 228 -14.40 -12.55 7.91
C LYS A 228 -13.22 -12.67 8.87
N ARG A 229 -13.47 -12.94 10.17
CA ARG A 229 -12.40 -13.19 11.16
C ARG A 229 -11.62 -14.45 10.83
N ALA A 230 -12.29 -15.51 10.38
CA ALA A 230 -11.64 -16.74 9.94
C ALA A 230 -10.74 -16.50 8.71
N ALA A 231 -11.21 -15.73 7.72
CA ALA A 231 -10.40 -15.38 6.56
C ALA A 231 -9.13 -14.60 6.95
N HIS A 232 -9.25 -13.56 7.77
CA HIS A 232 -8.11 -12.73 8.19
C HIS A 232 -7.03 -13.52 8.97
N ASN A 233 -7.41 -14.51 9.78
CA ASN A 233 -6.47 -15.32 10.57
C ASN A 233 -5.68 -16.36 9.75
N THR A 234 -6.07 -16.61 8.49
CA THR A 234 -5.39 -17.60 7.62
C THR A 234 -4.34 -16.99 6.70
N GLY A 235 -4.04 -15.70 6.81
CA GLY A 235 -3.09 -15.01 5.92
C GLY A 235 -3.60 -14.85 4.48
N LEU A 236 -4.80 -15.34 4.19
CA LEU A 236 -5.63 -14.79 3.16
C LEU A 236 -5.94 -13.36 3.63
N THR A 237 -5.31 -12.36 3.00
CA THR A 237 -6.00 -11.07 2.87
C THR A 237 -7.43 -11.41 2.49
N ALA A 238 -8.42 -10.75 3.09
CA ALA A 238 -9.84 -10.93 2.74
C ALA A 238 -10.01 -10.53 1.27
N ARG A 239 -9.53 -11.40 0.39
CA ARG A 239 -9.39 -11.25 -1.05
C ARG A 239 -10.72 -11.73 -1.58
N TRP A 240 -11.76 -11.04 -1.12
CA TRP A 240 -13.14 -11.28 -1.40
C TRP A 240 -13.61 -12.64 -0.87
N LEU A 241 -14.73 -12.66 -0.14
CA LEU A 241 -15.67 -13.77 -0.30
C LEU A 241 -15.78 -13.98 -1.82
N THR A 242 -15.35 -15.14 -2.29
CA THR A 242 -15.17 -15.46 -3.72
C THR A 242 -16.41 -15.08 -4.54
N PHE A 243 -16.40 -13.90 -5.15
CA PHE A 243 -17.27 -13.60 -6.29
C PHE A 243 -16.63 -14.24 -7.52
N SER A 244 -16.82 -15.55 -7.65
CA SER A 244 -16.84 -16.16 -8.96
C SER A 244 -18.07 -15.62 -9.68
N LEU A 245 -17.87 -14.61 -10.54
CA LEU A 245 -18.81 -14.33 -11.62
C LEU A 245 -18.81 -15.55 -12.53
N THR A 246 -19.62 -16.56 -12.20
CA THR A 246 -20.02 -17.54 -13.19
C THR A 246 -20.81 -16.81 -14.27
N ASN A 247 -20.16 -16.71 -15.42
CA ASN A 247 -20.74 -16.68 -16.75
C ASN A 247 -22.20 -17.17 -16.77
N PRO A 248 -23.14 -16.51 -17.48
CA PRO A 248 -24.54 -16.87 -17.48
C PRO A 248 -24.80 -18.06 -18.41
N LEU A 249 -24.12 -19.19 -18.23
CA LEU A 249 -24.39 -20.44 -18.94
C LEU A 249 -23.90 -21.63 -18.09
N GLY A 250 -24.83 -22.25 -17.34
CA GLY A 250 -24.83 -23.71 -17.12
C GLY A 250 -24.33 -24.27 -15.77
N PHE A 251 -25.30 -24.73 -14.97
CA PHE A 251 -25.34 -25.91 -14.07
C PHE A 251 -24.38 -26.08 -12.86
N LEU A 252 -25.05 -26.20 -11.68
CA LEU A 252 -24.77 -27.01 -10.46
C LEU A 252 -23.44 -26.77 -9.71
N SER A 253 -23.31 -26.85 -8.38
CA SER A 253 -24.18 -26.91 -7.19
C SER A 253 -23.22 -26.83 -6.00
N ALA A 254 -23.55 -26.17 -4.90
CA ALA A 254 -22.98 -26.51 -3.59
C ALA A 254 -23.93 -26.08 -2.47
N THR A 255 -24.58 -27.08 -1.88
CA THR A 255 -25.17 -27.02 -0.55
C THR A 255 -24.06 -27.40 0.44
N VAL A 256 -23.93 -26.70 1.56
CA VAL A 256 -23.33 -27.28 2.76
C VAL A 256 -24.31 -27.09 3.92
N LYS A 257 -24.68 -28.24 4.48
CA LYS A 257 -25.70 -28.56 5.51
C LYS A 257 -25.07 -28.55 6.92
N PRO A 258 -25.84 -28.92 7.96
CA PRO A 258 -27.22 -28.57 8.30
C PRO A 258 -27.30 -27.43 9.30
#